data_AF-V5HFR6-F1
#
_entry.id   AF-V5HFR6-F1
#
_cell.length_a   1.000
_cell.length_b   1.000
_cell.length_c   1.000
_cell.angle_alpha   90.00
_cell.angle_beta   90.00
_cell.angle_gamma   90.00
#
_symmetry.space_group_name_H-M   'P 1'
#
loop_
_entity.id
_entity.type
_entity.pdbx_description
1 polymer ?
#
loop_
_entity_poly.entity_id
_entity_poly.type
_entity_poly.pdbx_seq_one_letter_code
_entity_poly.pdbx_strand_id
1 'polypeptide(L)'
;DGATTNKSMWSCFGISGKLQDPKHKVEHPCDPNLSLYFLCDVPHIIKCVRNHLLRHKYGMIGQHKINFDHYRVLYKADCEEQIRVVPKLTEEHVHPDNLRKMNVRLAVQLFSRSTAVGMRVYNRLKCPGLEDCEGTVQFTVLINNLFDALNVKLPRHGIKRDSEEIRI
;
A
#
# COMPACT_ATOMS: atom_id res chain seq x y z
N ASP A 1 8.00 4.39 14.19
CA ASP A 1 7.89 3.20 13.30
C ASP A 1 6.84 2.23 13.87
N GLY A 2 6.73 1.00 13.35
CA GLY A 2 5.80 -0.02 13.85
C GLY A 2 6.32 -0.93 14.97
N ALA A 3 7.44 -0.57 15.63
CA ALA A 3 8.03 -1.37 16.70
C ALA A 3 7.10 -1.49 17.92
N THR A 4 7.24 -2.57 18.67
CA THR A 4 6.40 -2.86 19.85
C THR A 4 6.48 -1.75 20.89
N THR A 5 7.67 -1.21 21.14
CA THR A 5 7.88 -0.10 22.08
C THR A 5 7.12 1.16 21.68
N ASN A 6 7.16 1.51 20.39
CA ASN A 6 6.43 2.66 19.85
C ASN A 6 4.91 2.46 19.92
N LYS A 7 4.41 1.25 19.67
CA LYS A 7 2.98 0.92 19.84
C LYS A 7 2.53 0.98 21.30
N SER A 8 3.38 0.54 22.24
CA SER A 8 3.11 0.69 23.67
C SER A 8 3.05 2.14 24.08
N MET A 9 4.00 2.97 23.61
CA MET A 9 3.99 4.41 23.85
C MET A 9 2.70 5.06 23.34
N TRP A 10 2.26 4.73 22.11
CA TRP A 10 1.00 5.24 21.56
C TRP A 10 -0.20 4.88 22.46
N SER A 11 -0.24 3.65 22.96
CA SER A 11 -1.28 3.20 23.90
C SER A 11 -1.28 4.01 25.20
N CYS A 12 -0.09 4.34 25.74
CA CYS A 12 0.03 5.18 26.93
C CYS A 12 -0.51 6.60 26.72
N PHE A 13 -0.38 7.15 25.51
CA PHE A 13 -0.96 8.45 25.14
C PHE A 13 -2.45 8.35 24.73
N GLY A 14 -3.07 7.18 24.82
CA GLY A 14 -4.46 6.98 24.40
C GLY A 14 -4.68 7.03 22.89
N ILE A 15 -3.60 6.96 22.11
CA ILE A 15 -3.63 6.92 20.65
C ILE A 15 -4.13 5.55 20.19
N SER A 16 -5.08 5.57 19.27
CA SER A 16 -5.88 4.41 18.88
C SER A 16 -6.18 4.46 17.38
N GLY A 17 -5.91 3.35 16.69
CA GLY A 17 -6.31 3.13 15.31
C GLY A 17 -7.62 2.33 15.18
N LYS A 18 -8.49 2.34 16.20
CA LYS A 18 -9.77 1.62 16.13
C LYS A 18 -10.61 2.18 14.98
N LEU A 19 -11.17 1.28 14.19
CA LEU A 19 -12.07 1.65 13.10
C LEU A 19 -13.26 2.45 13.69
N GLN A 20 -13.66 3.53 13.02
CA GLN A 20 -14.73 4.46 13.43
C GLN A 20 -14.42 5.42 14.60
N ASP A 21 -13.44 5.12 15.46
CA ASP A 21 -12.99 6.03 16.54
C ASP A 21 -11.45 6.19 16.56
N PRO A 22 -10.85 6.78 15.52
CA PRO A 22 -9.41 6.97 15.44
C PRO A 22 -8.96 8.15 16.32
N LYS A 23 -8.14 7.85 17.34
CA LYS A 23 -7.46 8.85 18.18
C LYS A 23 -6.04 9.01 17.71
N HIS A 24 -5.74 10.15 17.08
CA HIS A 24 -4.48 10.41 16.38
C HIS A 24 -3.74 11.65 16.89
N LYS A 25 -4.25 12.29 17.95
CA LYS A 25 -3.62 13.45 18.58
C LYS A 25 -3.93 13.52 20.08
N VAL A 26 -3.08 14.22 20.81
CA VAL A 26 -3.29 14.63 22.22
C VAL A 26 -3.01 16.11 22.39
N GLU A 27 -3.45 16.69 23.50
CA GLU A 27 -3.11 18.06 23.91
C GLU A 27 -1.61 18.17 24.24
N HIS A 28 -0.99 19.29 23.89
CA HIS A 28 0.42 19.51 24.20
C HIS A 28 0.60 19.73 25.71
N PRO A 29 1.56 19.04 26.37
CA PRO A 29 1.66 19.03 27.84
C PRO A 29 1.96 20.39 28.47
N CYS A 30 2.47 21.35 27.69
CA CYS A 30 2.82 22.68 28.16
C CYS A 30 1.99 23.82 27.53
N ASP A 31 1.14 23.53 26.54
CA ASP A 31 0.35 24.56 25.84
C ASP A 31 -1.01 23.98 25.40
N PRO A 32 -2.10 24.35 26.09
CA PRO A 32 -3.44 23.87 25.76
C PRO A 32 -3.93 24.23 24.36
N ASN A 33 -3.31 25.22 23.71
CA ASN A 33 -3.70 25.65 22.36
C ASN A 33 -3.05 24.80 21.25
N LEU A 34 -2.10 23.92 21.61
CA LEU A 34 -1.38 23.08 20.67
C LEU A 34 -1.80 21.62 20.78
N SER A 35 -1.77 20.92 19.64
CA SER A 35 -2.00 19.48 19.56
C SER A 35 -0.75 18.77 19.08
N LEU A 36 -0.41 17.66 19.73
CA LEU A 36 0.61 16.73 19.29
C LEU A 36 -0.03 15.63 18.43
N TYR A 37 0.33 15.57 17.16
CA TYR A 37 -0.17 14.58 16.21
C TYR A 37 0.76 13.38 16.12
N PHE A 38 0.18 12.17 16.10
CA PHE A 38 0.91 10.92 16.04
C PHE A 38 0.80 10.33 14.63
N LEU A 39 1.95 10.22 13.97
CA LEU A 39 2.05 9.68 12.60
C LEU A 39 2.98 8.47 12.60
N CYS A 40 2.68 7.54 11.71
CA CYS A 40 3.49 6.36 11.47
C CYS A 40 4.45 6.57 10.30
N ASP A 41 5.51 5.77 10.27
CA ASP A 41 6.40 5.69 9.10
C ASP A 41 5.66 4.95 7.97
N VAL A 42 5.20 5.72 7.00
CA VAL A 42 4.37 5.26 5.89
C VAL A 42 5.11 4.26 4.98
N PRO A 43 6.33 4.54 4.48
CA PRO A 43 7.18 3.55 3.82
C PRO A 43 7.23 2.18 4.54
N HIS A 44 7.35 2.20 5.87
CA HIS A 44 7.39 0.98 6.65
C HIS A 44 6.05 0.24 6.68
N ILE A 45 4.92 0.97 6.75
CA ILE A 45 3.59 0.36 6.68
C ILE A 45 3.35 -0.32 5.34
N ILE A 46 3.68 0.31 4.20
CA ILE A 46 3.48 -0.30 2.88
C ILE A 46 4.25 -1.62 2.75
N LYS A 47 5.48 -1.65 3.27
CA LYS A 47 6.27 -2.88 3.35
C LYS A 47 5.60 -3.95 4.21
N CYS A 48 5.04 -3.58 5.38
CA CYS A 48 4.30 -4.51 6.24
C CYS A 48 3.06 -5.07 5.53
N VAL A 49 2.29 -4.22 4.84
CA VAL A 49 1.14 -4.63 4.03
C VAL A 49 1.55 -5.63 2.95
N ARG A 50 2.62 -5.35 2.20
CA ARG A 50 3.18 -6.28 1.21
C ARG A 50 3.54 -7.62 1.84
N ASN A 51 4.31 -7.60 2.94
CA ASN A 51 4.78 -8.82 3.60
C ASN A 51 3.61 -9.65 4.18
N HIS A 52 2.58 -8.99 4.69
CA HIS A 52 1.37 -9.64 5.18
C HIS A 52 0.62 -10.32 4.04
N LEU A 53 0.36 -9.60 2.95
CA LEU A 53 -0.33 -10.17 1.78
C LEU A 53 0.48 -11.30 1.12
N LEU A 54 1.81 -11.17 1.04
CA LEU A 54 2.69 -12.23 0.54
C LEU A 54 2.61 -13.50 1.40
N ARG A 55 2.57 -13.36 2.74
CA ARG A 55 2.50 -14.48 3.68
C ARG A 55 1.14 -15.18 3.66
N HIS A 56 0.06 -14.42 3.69
CA HIS A 56 -1.30 -14.94 3.81
C HIS A 56 -1.98 -15.20 2.47
N LYS A 57 -1.40 -14.72 1.38
CA LYS A 57 -1.82 -14.84 -0.02
C LYS A 57 -3.13 -14.13 -0.36
N TYR A 58 -4.11 -14.13 0.55
CA TYR A 58 -5.44 -13.58 0.32
C TYR A 58 -5.74 -12.41 1.25
N GLY A 59 -6.63 -11.53 0.79
CA GLY A 59 -7.21 -10.43 1.56
C GLY A 59 -8.58 -10.05 1.00
N MET A 60 -9.19 -9.01 1.56
CA MET A 60 -10.47 -8.48 1.09
C MET A 60 -10.41 -6.96 0.97
N ILE A 61 -11.02 -6.41 -0.08
CA ILE A 61 -11.35 -4.99 -0.22
C ILE A 61 -12.84 -4.87 -0.48
N GLY A 62 -13.59 -4.39 0.51
CA GLY A 62 -15.05 -4.49 0.50
C GLY A 62 -15.48 -5.96 0.35
N GLN A 63 -16.25 -6.24 -0.70
CA GLN A 63 -16.70 -7.60 -1.04
C GLN A 63 -15.78 -8.33 -2.03
N HIS A 64 -14.71 -7.69 -2.50
CA HIS A 64 -13.80 -8.25 -3.50
C HIS A 64 -12.61 -8.95 -2.86
N LYS A 65 -12.28 -10.14 -3.36
CA LYS A 65 -11.11 -10.91 -2.95
C LYS A 65 -9.83 -10.32 -3.54
N ILE A 66 -8.82 -10.17 -2.68
CA ILE A 66 -7.44 -9.87 -3.08
C ILE A 66 -6.68 -11.20 -3.09
N ASN A 67 -5.89 -11.42 -4.14
CA ASN A 67 -5.01 -12.58 -4.26
C ASN A 67 -3.63 -12.12 -4.72
N PHE A 68 -2.59 -12.46 -3.95
CA PHE A 68 -1.20 -12.14 -4.24
C PHE A 68 -0.71 -12.85 -5.51
N ASP A 69 -1.25 -14.03 -5.84
CA ASP A 69 -0.83 -14.76 -7.03
C ASP A 69 -1.15 -14.02 -8.33
N HIS A 70 -2.10 -13.07 -8.33
CA HIS A 70 -2.32 -12.21 -9.50
C HIS A 70 -1.06 -11.43 -9.89
N TYR A 71 -0.23 -11.00 -8.93
CA TYR A 71 1.04 -10.36 -9.24
C TYR A 71 2.07 -11.34 -9.83
N ARG A 72 2.07 -12.60 -9.39
CA ARG A 72 2.95 -13.65 -9.93
C ARG A 72 2.58 -14.01 -11.35
N VAL A 73 1.29 -14.19 -11.62
CA VAL A 73 0.75 -14.44 -12.97
C VAL A 73 1.07 -13.28 -13.89
N LEU A 74 0.83 -12.04 -13.44
CA LEU A 74 1.17 -10.84 -14.20
C LEU A 74 2.67 -10.77 -14.52
N TYR A 75 3.54 -11.00 -13.53
CA TYR A 75 4.99 -11.01 -13.75
C TYR A 75 5.39 -12.05 -14.81
N LYS A 76 4.88 -13.28 -14.67
CA LYS A 76 5.21 -14.38 -15.60
C LYS A 76 4.77 -14.05 -17.04
N ALA A 77 3.54 -13.58 -17.20
CA ALA A 77 3.01 -13.23 -18.52
C ALA A 77 3.73 -12.02 -19.14
N ASP A 78 4.13 -11.05 -18.32
CA ASP A 78 4.80 -9.83 -18.79
C ASP A 78 6.30 -10.00 -19.03
N CYS A 79 6.97 -10.93 -18.36
CA CYS A 79 8.41 -11.12 -18.53
C CYS A 79 8.79 -11.90 -19.80
N GLU A 80 7.85 -12.62 -20.41
CA GLU A 80 8.05 -13.36 -21.66
C GLU A 80 7.90 -12.46 -22.90
N GLU A 81 7.26 -11.30 -22.76
CA GLU A 81 7.01 -10.37 -23.85
C GLU A 81 8.25 -9.54 -24.22
N GLN A 82 8.43 -9.29 -25.52
CA GLN A 82 9.50 -8.42 -26.03
C GLN A 82 9.29 -6.95 -25.59
N ILE A 83 8.03 -6.51 -25.53
CA ILE A 83 7.64 -5.19 -25.04
C ILE A 83 6.76 -5.37 -23.82
N ARG A 84 7.32 -5.02 -22.66
CA ARG A 84 6.70 -5.23 -21.36
C ARG A 84 5.76 -4.08 -21.02
N VAL A 85 4.55 -4.40 -20.56
CA VAL A 85 3.57 -3.44 -20.03
C VAL A 85 3.98 -2.98 -18.62
N VAL A 86 4.58 -3.88 -17.83
CA VAL A 86 5.00 -3.59 -16.45
C VAL A 86 6.51 -3.87 -16.25
N PRO A 87 7.40 -3.17 -16.98
CA PRO A 87 8.83 -3.50 -17.03
C PRO A 87 9.55 -3.42 -15.68
N LYS A 88 9.01 -2.65 -14.73
CA LYS A 88 9.57 -2.51 -13.37
C LYS A 88 9.24 -3.69 -12.46
N LEU A 89 8.22 -4.50 -12.80
CA LEU A 89 7.87 -5.69 -12.04
C LEU A 89 8.88 -6.79 -12.35
N THR A 90 9.58 -7.27 -11.32
CA THR A 90 10.63 -8.30 -11.44
C THR A 90 10.34 -9.45 -10.49
N GLU A 91 11.08 -10.56 -10.65
CA GLU A 91 10.99 -11.70 -9.74
C GLU A 91 11.15 -11.30 -8.26
N GLU A 92 12.04 -10.36 -7.96
CA GLU A 92 12.28 -9.86 -6.60
C GLU A 92 11.05 -9.22 -5.94
N HIS A 93 10.06 -8.79 -6.73
CA HIS A 93 8.82 -8.24 -6.23
C HIS A 93 7.86 -9.33 -5.74
N VAL A 94 7.80 -10.44 -6.48
CA VAL A 94 6.81 -11.52 -6.29
C VAL A 94 7.37 -12.72 -5.51
N HIS A 95 8.70 -12.88 -5.50
CA HIS A 95 9.46 -13.86 -4.73
C HIS A 95 10.61 -13.19 -3.95
N PRO A 96 10.33 -12.23 -3.05
CA PRO A 96 11.36 -11.57 -2.27
C PRO A 96 11.96 -12.50 -1.21
N ASP A 97 13.28 -12.55 -1.13
CA ASP A 97 14.01 -13.11 0.01
C ASP A 97 13.95 -12.18 1.25
N ASN A 98 14.66 -12.53 2.32
CA ASN A 98 14.63 -11.75 3.56
C ASN A 98 15.19 -10.33 3.41
N LEU A 99 16.17 -10.11 2.52
CA LEU A 99 16.72 -8.78 2.26
C LEU A 99 15.74 -7.94 1.43
N ARG A 100 15.17 -8.53 0.37
CA ARG A 100 14.19 -7.91 -0.53
C ARG A 100 12.84 -7.67 0.16
N LYS A 101 12.52 -8.43 1.20
CA LYS A 101 11.38 -8.16 2.11
C LYS A 101 11.52 -6.83 2.86
N MET A 102 12.75 -6.35 3.07
CA MET A 102 13.04 -5.08 3.73
C MET A 102 13.10 -3.89 2.78
N ASN A 103 13.19 -4.13 1.47
CA ASN A 103 13.29 -3.09 0.46
C ASN A 103 11.93 -2.44 0.18
N VAL A 104 11.77 -1.18 0.62
CA VAL A 104 10.56 -0.38 0.40
C VAL A 104 10.30 -0.14 -1.08
N ARG A 105 11.34 0.06 -1.90
CA ARG A 105 11.19 0.34 -3.34
C ARG A 105 10.42 -0.78 -4.03
N LEU A 106 10.74 -2.03 -3.72
CA LEU A 106 10.04 -3.20 -4.29
C LEU A 106 8.58 -3.25 -3.86
N ALA A 107 8.28 -2.92 -2.60
CA ALA A 107 6.89 -2.89 -2.13
C ALA A 107 6.06 -1.79 -2.81
N VAL A 108 6.62 -0.59 -2.95
CA VAL A 108 5.96 0.55 -3.62
C VAL A 108 5.78 0.30 -5.12
N GLN A 109 6.78 -0.28 -5.80
CA GLN A 109 6.68 -0.62 -7.22
C GLN A 109 5.65 -1.72 -7.48
N LEU A 110 5.57 -2.74 -6.60
CA LEU A 110 4.54 -3.77 -6.66
C LEU A 110 3.14 -3.13 -6.59
N PHE A 111 2.93 -2.21 -5.64
CA PHE A 111 1.66 -1.50 -5.47
C PHE A 111 1.51 -0.25 -6.33
N SER A 112 2.22 -0.16 -7.45
CA SER A 112 2.16 1.03 -8.30
C SER A 112 0.91 1.05 -9.20
N ARG A 113 0.50 2.26 -9.59
CA ARG A 113 -0.56 2.44 -10.60
C ARG A 113 -0.26 1.71 -11.91
N SER A 114 1.00 1.66 -12.35
CA SER A 114 1.40 0.91 -13.55
C SER A 114 1.15 -0.60 -13.41
N THR A 115 1.40 -1.18 -12.24
CA THR A 115 1.11 -2.60 -11.98
C THR A 115 -0.39 -2.87 -12.05
N ALA A 116 -1.21 -2.00 -11.45
CA ALA A 116 -2.67 -2.11 -11.51
C ALA A 116 -3.21 -2.04 -12.95
N VAL A 117 -2.68 -1.10 -13.76
CA VAL A 117 -3.05 -0.97 -15.17
C VAL A 117 -2.61 -2.19 -15.97
N GLY A 118 -1.37 -2.66 -15.77
CA GLY A 118 -0.88 -3.88 -16.42
C GLY A 118 -1.74 -5.10 -16.11
N MET A 119 -2.13 -5.28 -14.86
CA MET A 119 -3.04 -6.35 -14.46
C MET A 119 -4.38 -6.28 -15.22
N ARG A 120 -4.97 -5.09 -15.38
CA ARG A 120 -6.17 -4.90 -16.20
C ARG A 120 -5.94 -5.19 -17.68
N VAL A 121 -4.79 -4.83 -18.24
CA VAL A 121 -4.44 -5.12 -19.64
C VAL A 121 -4.40 -6.63 -19.86
N TYR A 122 -3.67 -7.38 -19.02
CA TYR A 122 -3.59 -8.83 -19.14
C TYR A 122 -4.92 -9.54 -18.87
N ASN A 123 -5.77 -9.02 -17.97
CA ASN A 123 -7.15 -9.50 -17.82
C ASN A 123 -7.98 -9.32 -19.10
N ARG A 124 -7.87 -8.17 -19.79
CA ARG A 124 -8.56 -7.93 -21.08
C ARG A 124 -8.06 -8.86 -22.18
N LEU A 125 -6.77 -9.17 -22.18
CA LEU A 125 -6.15 -10.16 -23.07
C LEU A 125 -6.49 -11.61 -22.69
N LYS A 126 -7.35 -11.82 -21.67
CA LYS A 126 -7.78 -13.15 -21.21
C LYS A 126 -6.60 -14.01 -20.73
N CYS A 127 -5.60 -13.39 -20.11
CA CYS A 127 -4.50 -14.10 -19.47
C CYS A 127 -5.04 -15.03 -18.36
N PRO A 128 -4.75 -16.35 -18.43
CA PRO A 128 -5.23 -17.30 -17.44
C PRO A 128 -4.74 -16.98 -16.03
N GLY A 129 -5.64 -17.00 -15.04
CA GLY A 129 -5.33 -16.70 -13.64
C GLY A 129 -5.44 -15.22 -13.26
N LEU A 130 -5.98 -14.38 -14.15
CA LEU A 130 -6.31 -12.97 -13.87
C LEU A 130 -7.79 -12.66 -14.05
N GLU A 131 -8.66 -13.65 -14.23
CA GLU A 131 -10.09 -13.48 -14.50
C GLU A 131 -10.81 -12.72 -13.38
N ASP A 132 -10.45 -12.99 -12.12
CA ASP A 132 -11.00 -12.40 -10.90
C ASP A 132 -10.07 -11.36 -10.26
N CYS A 133 -9.19 -10.72 -11.04
CA CYS A 133 -8.17 -9.83 -10.51
C CYS A 133 -8.65 -8.46 -9.99
N GLU A 134 -9.92 -8.09 -10.21
CA GLU A 134 -10.42 -6.73 -9.94
C GLU A 134 -10.24 -6.31 -8.47
N GLY A 135 -10.40 -7.23 -7.51
CA GLY A 135 -10.13 -6.93 -6.10
C GLY A 135 -8.66 -6.59 -5.84
N THR A 136 -7.72 -7.35 -6.44
CA THR A 136 -6.29 -7.03 -6.36
C THR A 136 -5.98 -5.69 -7.04
N VAL A 137 -6.61 -5.39 -8.17
CA VAL A 137 -6.42 -4.11 -8.88
C VAL A 137 -6.88 -2.93 -8.04
N GLN A 138 -8.10 -2.98 -7.50
CA GLN A 138 -8.64 -1.92 -6.64
C GLN A 138 -7.76 -1.69 -5.42
N PHE A 139 -7.32 -2.78 -4.78
CA PHE A 139 -6.40 -2.71 -3.67
C PHE A 139 -5.05 -2.07 -4.06
N THR A 140 -4.49 -2.45 -5.20
CA THR A 140 -3.23 -1.87 -5.71
C THR A 140 -3.36 -0.36 -5.88
N VAL A 141 -4.45 0.11 -6.50
CA VAL A 141 -4.71 1.54 -6.71
C VAL A 141 -4.90 2.27 -5.38
N LEU A 142 -5.66 1.68 -4.44
CA LEU A 142 -5.87 2.26 -3.12
C LEU A 142 -4.54 2.47 -2.38
N ILE A 143 -3.68 1.46 -2.37
CA ILE A 143 -2.37 1.53 -1.70
C ILE A 143 -1.44 2.52 -2.42
N ASN A 144 -1.45 2.59 -3.76
CA ASN A 144 -0.72 3.61 -4.51
C ASN A 144 -1.12 5.02 -4.06
N ASN A 145 -2.42 5.31 -4.11
CA ASN A 145 -2.94 6.65 -3.81
C ASN A 145 -2.68 7.04 -2.36
N LEU A 146 -2.84 6.09 -1.42
CA LEU A 146 -2.51 6.30 -0.01
C LEU A 146 -1.02 6.65 0.17
N PHE A 147 -0.12 5.93 -0.51
CA PHE A 147 1.31 6.20 -0.40
C PHE A 147 1.68 7.56 -1.00
N ASP A 148 1.15 7.88 -2.19
CA ASP A 148 1.41 9.15 -2.86
C ASP A 148 0.91 10.33 -2.02
N ALA A 149 -0.31 10.22 -1.47
CA ALA A 149 -0.92 11.20 -0.56
C ALA A 149 -0.06 11.50 0.67
N LEU A 150 0.56 10.46 1.23
CA LEU A 150 1.33 10.56 2.47
C LEU A 150 2.84 10.80 2.26
N ASN A 151 3.31 10.79 1.01
CA ASN A 151 4.72 10.94 0.65
C ASN A 151 4.97 12.13 -0.30
N VAL A 152 4.09 13.13 -0.28
CA VAL A 152 4.23 14.37 -1.04
C VAL A 152 5.42 15.19 -0.51
N LYS A 153 6.29 15.63 -1.41
CA LYS A 153 7.50 16.42 -1.07
C LYS A 153 7.31 17.93 -1.10
N LEU A 154 6.33 18.41 -1.86
CA LEU A 154 6.12 19.85 -2.08
C LEU A 154 4.78 20.28 -1.48
N PRO A 155 4.75 21.32 -0.62
CA PRO A 155 3.51 21.79 0.00
C PRO A 155 2.39 22.13 -0.99
N ARG A 156 2.74 22.61 -2.20
CA ARG A 156 1.78 22.95 -3.26
C ARG A 156 1.01 21.74 -3.81
N HIS A 157 1.58 20.54 -3.69
CA HIS A 157 0.92 19.29 -4.05
C HIS A 157 0.36 18.58 -2.81
N GLY A 158 0.44 19.22 -1.64
CA GLY A 158 -0.11 18.69 -0.42
C GLY A 158 -1.63 18.66 -0.51
N ILE A 159 -2.20 17.58 0.00
CA ILE A 159 -3.64 17.39 0.06
C ILE A 159 -4.25 18.43 0.99
N LYS A 160 -5.30 19.11 0.52
CA LYS A 160 -6.09 20.08 1.27
C LYS A 160 -7.51 19.54 1.45
N ARG A 161 -8.29 20.14 2.36
CA ARG A 161 -9.67 19.72 2.63
C ARG A 161 -10.56 19.63 1.38
N ASP A 162 -10.29 20.47 0.37
CA ASP A 162 -11.09 20.55 -0.86
C ASP A 162 -10.44 19.81 -2.05
N SER A 163 -9.38 19.03 -1.81
CA SER A 163 -8.72 18.26 -2.87
C SER A 163 -9.61 17.10 -3.36
N GLU A 164 -9.88 17.05 -4.67
CA GLU A 164 -10.64 15.95 -5.31
C GLU A 164 -10.02 14.56 -5.08
N GLU A 165 -8.72 14.52 -4.77
CA GLU A 165 -7.93 13.32 -4.50
C GLU A 165 -8.33 12.60 -3.19
N ILE A 166 -9.12 13.25 -2.32
CA ILE A 166 -9.72 12.64 -1.13
C ILE A 166 -11.14 12.12 -1.45
N ARG A 167 -11.23 11.06 -2.26
CA ARG A 167 -12.42 10.21 -2.26
C ARG A 167 -11.96 8.79 -1.94
N ILE A 168 -11.68 8.57 -0.65
CA ILE A 168 -11.39 7.24 -0.08
C ILE A 168 -12.72 6.63 0.37
#